data_AF-A0A7K8JE08-F1
#
_entry.id   AF-A0A7K8JE08-F1
#
_cell.length_a   1.000
_cell.length_b   1.000
_cell.length_c   1.000
_cell.angle_alpha   90.00
_cell.angle_beta   90.00
_cell.angle_gamma   90.00
#
_symmetry.space_group_name_H-M   'P 1'
#
loop_
_entity.id
_entity.type
_entity.pdbx_description
1 polymer ?
#
loop_
_entity_poly.entity_id
_entity_poly.type
_entity_poly.pdbx_seq_one_letter_code
_entity_poly.pdbx_strand_id
1 'polypeptide(L)'
;QYLEVLRSHQNRPAKCLTVLWALGQAGFTDLHEGLKVWLGVMLPVLGIKSLSPYAVSYLDRLLMMHPNLTKGFGMIGPKDFFPLLDFAFMPNNSLSPSLQEQLRRLYPRLKVLAFGARPEAALHTYFPSFLSRATPACPPAMKKELLTSMSQCLSLDPLSFSVWRQLYTKHLAQSSLLLNHLLESWESSSKKVHQSLQETVRSFKVTNEELAARGAGGDQDVAACDAACKELLRKMKGRGFPWSRLLLVLLVFGAGFFLHDVQTHGSFQASSSARLLRSAGILPASQLAWQKVSLGCLEGYRWLERSLAHHGSTAVSILWPQLELLWETSGEVARGVFQQCCSLLSWLHSSLPWLSDWLQNRLPESLLHFAECVRELLLFLVRSCLVPLLQGLATVLQQGWQRCLDSCNGDVTWMCVRDHLMSFTYSSWIYLQNATLALKNWALAMISGH
;
A
#
# COMPACT_ATOMS: atom_id res chain seq x y z
N GLN A 1 49.11 -12.29 13.21
CA GLN A 1 49.60 -13.64 12.85
C GLN A 1 49.05 -14.19 11.52
N TYR A 2 47.80 -14.66 11.40
CA TYR A 2 47.34 -15.27 10.13
C TYR A 2 47.33 -14.33 8.92
N LEU A 3 46.94 -13.06 9.11
CA LEU A 3 47.00 -12.05 8.06
C LEU A 3 48.45 -11.76 7.60
N GLU A 4 49.43 -11.88 8.50
CA GLU A 4 50.85 -11.70 8.15
C GLU A 4 51.37 -12.88 7.32
N VAL A 5 50.94 -14.09 7.65
CA VAL A 5 51.23 -15.30 6.85
C VAL A 5 50.60 -15.19 5.46
N LEU A 6 49.36 -14.70 5.35
CA LEU A 6 48.71 -14.49 4.06
C LEU A 6 49.40 -13.38 3.25
N ARG A 7 49.88 -12.32 3.91
CA ARG A 7 50.64 -11.23 3.28
C ARG A 7 52.02 -11.69 2.81
N SER A 8 52.75 -12.48 3.60
CA SER A 8 54.09 -12.98 3.24
C SER A 8 54.06 -14.05 2.13
N HIS A 9 52.91 -14.69 1.90
CA HIS A 9 52.74 -15.73 0.90
C HIS A 9 51.78 -15.37 -0.24
N GLN A 10 51.50 -14.08 -0.49
CA GLN A 10 50.63 -13.64 -1.59
C GLN A 10 51.03 -14.21 -2.96
N ASN A 11 52.34 -14.40 -3.19
CA ASN A 11 52.89 -14.98 -4.42
C ASN A 11 52.69 -16.50 -4.54
N ARG A 12 52.13 -17.16 -3.52
CA ARG A 12 51.88 -18.61 -3.46
C ARG A 12 50.42 -18.90 -3.13
N PRO A 13 49.49 -18.67 -4.09
CA PRO A 13 48.06 -18.72 -3.83
C PRO A 13 47.57 -20.05 -3.26
N ALA A 14 48.14 -21.19 -3.68
CA ALA A 14 47.79 -22.50 -3.15
C ALA A 14 47.98 -22.60 -1.63
N LYS A 15 49.10 -22.08 -1.08
CA LYS A 15 49.35 -22.10 0.37
C LYS A 15 48.35 -21.23 1.12
N CYS A 16 48.06 -20.04 0.60
CA CYS A 16 47.06 -19.15 1.17
C CYS A 16 45.67 -19.78 1.17
N LEU A 17 45.28 -20.43 0.06
CA LEU A 17 43.99 -21.13 -0.04
C LEU A 17 43.89 -22.29 0.96
N THR A 18 44.95 -23.07 1.19
CA THR A 18 44.96 -24.10 2.24
C THR A 18 44.74 -23.51 3.63
N VAL A 19 45.38 -22.38 3.94
CA VAL A 19 45.19 -21.69 5.23
C VAL A 19 43.75 -21.18 5.36
N LEU A 20 43.22 -20.52 4.32
CA LEU A 20 41.83 -20.05 4.31
C LEU A 20 40.84 -21.21 4.48
N TRP A 21 41.10 -22.35 3.84
CA TRP A 21 40.28 -23.56 3.97
C TRP A 21 40.32 -24.16 5.36
N ALA A 22 41.49 -24.26 5.97
CA ALA A 22 41.64 -24.79 7.32
C ALA A 22 40.93 -23.90 8.34
N LEU A 23 41.12 -22.58 8.27
CA LEU A 23 40.45 -21.63 9.16
C LEU A 23 38.92 -21.60 8.93
N GLY A 24 38.49 -21.74 7.67
CA GLY A 24 37.08 -21.78 7.31
C GLY A 24 36.29 -22.92 7.96
N GLN A 25 36.94 -24.01 8.37
CA GLN A 25 36.26 -25.13 9.03
C GLN A 25 35.54 -24.72 10.32
N ALA A 26 35.98 -23.65 10.99
CA ALA A 26 35.35 -23.14 12.20
C ALA A 26 33.87 -22.75 12.00
N GLY A 27 33.48 -22.36 10.78
CA GLY A 27 32.12 -21.98 10.44
C GLY A 27 31.16 -23.13 10.13
N PHE A 28 31.63 -24.39 10.15
CA PHE A 28 30.83 -25.53 9.73
C PHE A 28 29.63 -25.78 10.66
N THR A 29 29.85 -25.68 11.98
CA THR A 29 28.81 -25.91 13.00
C THR A 29 28.29 -24.64 13.66
N ASP A 30 29.05 -23.54 13.61
CA ASP A 30 28.69 -22.27 14.23
C ASP A 30 28.85 -21.07 13.29
N LEU A 31 27.74 -20.37 13.04
CA LEU A 31 27.74 -19.13 12.26
C LEU A 31 28.62 -18.04 12.88
N HIS A 32 28.65 -17.93 14.22
CA HIS A 32 29.40 -16.90 14.92
C HIS A 32 30.90 -17.03 14.65
N GLU A 33 31.47 -18.23 14.86
CA GLU A 33 32.89 -18.47 14.59
C GLU A 33 33.21 -18.39 13.09
N GLY A 34 32.30 -18.85 12.22
CA GLY A 34 32.44 -18.68 10.77
C GLY A 34 32.50 -17.21 10.34
N LEU A 35 31.61 -16.36 10.85
CA LEU A 35 31.61 -14.93 10.57
C LEU A 35 32.85 -14.24 11.14
N LYS A 36 33.29 -14.61 12.34
CA LYS A 36 34.51 -14.09 12.96
C LYS A 36 35.74 -14.38 12.11
N VAL A 37 35.89 -15.62 11.61
CA VAL A 37 36.97 -15.98 10.68
C VAL A 37 36.83 -15.21 9.37
N TRP A 38 35.62 -15.11 8.84
CA TRP A 38 35.40 -14.42 7.59
C TRP A 38 35.74 -12.93 7.66
N LEU A 39 35.22 -12.22 8.66
CA LEU A 39 35.48 -10.80 8.90
C LEU A 39 36.96 -10.54 9.23
N GLY A 40 37.57 -11.39 10.06
CA GLY A 40 38.94 -11.21 10.51
C GLY A 40 40.02 -11.60 9.49
N VAL A 41 39.73 -12.55 8.60
CA VAL A 41 40.74 -13.15 7.72
C VAL A 41 40.38 -13.06 6.23
N MET A 42 39.12 -13.31 5.88
CA MET A 42 38.70 -13.42 4.47
C MET A 42 38.27 -12.08 3.85
N LEU A 43 37.63 -11.19 4.62
CA LEU A 43 37.25 -9.85 4.19
C LEU A 43 38.48 -9.01 3.75
N PRO A 44 39.59 -8.96 4.52
CA PRO A 44 40.79 -8.23 4.10
C PRO A 44 41.43 -8.72 2.80
N VAL A 45 41.18 -9.97 2.39
CA VAL A 45 41.75 -10.56 1.17
C VAL A 45 40.81 -10.51 -0.03
N LEU A 46 39.61 -9.90 0.08
CA LEU A 46 38.76 -9.61 -1.08
C LEU A 46 39.47 -8.71 -2.12
N GLY A 47 40.45 -7.92 -1.65
CA GLY A 47 41.39 -7.17 -2.48
C GLY A 47 42.25 -8.00 -3.44
N ILE A 48 42.43 -9.30 -3.16
CA ILE A 48 43.43 -10.14 -3.80
C ILE A 48 42.75 -11.09 -4.78
N LYS A 49 42.94 -10.87 -6.09
CA LYS A 49 42.25 -11.60 -7.17
C LYS A 49 42.36 -13.12 -7.09
N SER A 50 43.47 -13.65 -6.60
CA SER A 50 43.68 -15.10 -6.46
C SER A 50 42.96 -15.73 -5.27
N LEU A 51 42.56 -14.93 -4.27
CA LEU A 51 41.94 -15.40 -3.02
C LEU A 51 40.48 -14.99 -2.88
N SER A 52 40.07 -13.89 -3.52
CA SER A 52 38.69 -13.39 -3.47
C SER A 52 37.62 -14.39 -3.94
N PRO A 53 37.84 -15.29 -4.93
CA PRO A 53 36.83 -16.29 -5.28
C PRO A 53 36.51 -17.23 -4.10
N TYR A 54 37.55 -17.65 -3.37
CA TYR A 54 37.38 -18.52 -2.21
C TYR A 54 36.66 -17.80 -1.07
N ALA A 55 37.04 -16.57 -0.76
CA ALA A 55 36.43 -15.77 0.30
C ALA A 55 34.92 -15.53 0.07
N VAL A 56 34.51 -15.21 -1.17
CA VAL A 56 33.09 -15.02 -1.51
C VAL A 56 32.33 -16.35 -1.49
N SER A 57 32.91 -17.42 -2.05
CA SER A 57 32.29 -18.75 -2.07
C SER A 57 32.14 -19.36 -0.68
N TYR A 58 33.10 -19.09 0.20
CA TYR A 58 33.01 -19.48 1.61
C TYR A 58 31.86 -18.77 2.30
N LEU A 59 31.73 -17.44 2.11
CA LEU A 59 30.63 -16.69 2.71
C LEU A 59 29.27 -17.22 2.25
N ASP A 60 29.13 -17.47 0.95
CA ASP A 60 27.91 -18.05 0.37
C ASP A 60 27.55 -19.36 1.07
N ARG A 61 28.51 -20.29 1.15
CA ARG A 61 28.35 -21.57 1.82
C ARG A 61 28.01 -21.42 3.31
N LEU A 62 28.70 -20.52 4.01
CA LEU A 62 28.46 -20.25 5.43
C LEU A 62 27.01 -19.80 5.66
N LEU A 63 26.54 -18.85 4.85
CA LEU A 63 25.18 -18.35 4.95
C LEU A 63 24.16 -19.41 4.52
N MET A 64 24.46 -20.27 3.54
CA MET A 64 23.59 -21.39 3.15
C MET A 64 23.44 -22.43 4.25
N MET A 65 24.54 -22.81 4.92
CA MET A 65 24.53 -23.79 6.02
C MET A 65 23.78 -23.26 7.26
N HIS A 66 23.82 -21.95 7.47
CA HIS A 66 23.18 -21.29 8.62
C HIS A 66 22.03 -20.39 8.16
N PRO A 67 20.83 -20.93 7.91
CA PRO A 67 19.67 -20.13 7.49
C PRO A 67 19.23 -19.16 8.60
N ASN A 68 19.34 -19.56 9.86
CA ASN A 68 19.02 -18.70 11.00
C ASN A 68 20.22 -17.79 11.35
N LEU A 69 20.08 -16.51 11.02
CA LEU A 69 21.13 -15.51 11.17
C LEU A 69 21.26 -14.94 12.60
N THR A 70 20.36 -15.30 13.53
CA THR A 70 20.30 -14.69 14.87
C THR A 70 21.61 -14.82 15.65
N LYS A 71 22.33 -15.94 15.51
CA LYS A 71 23.64 -16.17 16.15
C LYS A 71 24.75 -15.25 15.64
N GLY A 72 24.57 -14.64 14.47
CA GLY A 72 25.51 -13.69 13.89
C GLY A 72 25.15 -12.22 14.15
N PHE A 73 24.07 -11.93 14.87
CA PHE A 73 23.65 -10.55 15.12
C PHE A 73 24.66 -9.81 16.01
N GLY A 74 24.98 -8.59 15.62
CA GLY A 74 25.97 -7.75 16.32
C GLY A 74 27.43 -8.06 15.95
N MET A 75 27.69 -9.07 15.11
CA MET A 75 29.05 -9.37 14.65
C MET A 75 29.56 -8.38 13.58
N ILE A 76 28.67 -7.93 12.69
CA ILE A 76 29.03 -7.03 11.59
C ILE A 76 28.74 -5.59 12.02
N GLY A 77 29.75 -4.94 12.60
CA GLY A 77 29.66 -3.51 12.93
C GLY A 77 29.79 -2.60 11.70
N PRO A 78 29.57 -1.28 11.84
CA PRO A 78 29.74 -0.31 10.76
C PRO A 78 31.12 -0.43 10.06
N LYS A 79 32.18 -0.60 10.84
CA LYS A 79 33.56 -0.73 10.35
C LYS A 79 33.76 -1.85 9.33
N ASP A 80 33.02 -2.96 9.48
CA ASP A 80 33.12 -4.12 8.62
C ASP A 80 32.05 -4.10 7.53
N PHE A 81 30.87 -3.54 7.85
CA PHE A 81 29.74 -3.44 6.92
C PHE A 81 30.01 -2.54 5.72
N PHE A 82 30.62 -1.36 5.92
CA PHE A 82 30.80 -0.41 4.82
C PHE A 82 31.83 -0.87 3.77
N PRO A 83 32.97 -1.49 4.12
CA PRO A 83 33.81 -2.15 3.13
C PRO A 83 33.05 -3.16 2.26
N LEU A 84 32.10 -3.90 2.84
CA LEU A 84 31.27 -4.86 2.10
C LEU A 84 30.33 -4.19 1.11
N LEU A 85 29.69 -3.11 1.54
CA LEU A 85 28.89 -2.25 0.66
C LEU A 85 29.74 -1.73 -0.51
N ASP A 86 30.94 -1.23 -0.22
CA ASP A 86 31.84 -0.66 -1.22
C ASP A 86 32.27 -1.76 -2.23
N PHE A 87 32.64 -2.97 -1.77
CA PHE A 87 32.92 -4.11 -2.67
C PHE A 87 31.71 -4.57 -3.50
N ALA A 88 30.49 -4.53 -2.93
CA ALA A 88 29.30 -4.99 -3.62
C ALA A 88 28.78 -4.00 -4.69
N PHE A 89 28.97 -2.69 -4.49
CA PHE A 89 28.30 -1.67 -5.31
C PHE A 89 29.22 -0.67 -6.02
N MET A 90 30.47 -0.48 -5.58
CA MET A 90 31.39 0.42 -6.29
C MET A 90 32.00 -0.26 -7.52
N PRO A 91 32.02 0.40 -8.69
CA PRO A 91 32.70 -0.09 -9.88
C PRO A 91 34.21 -0.02 -9.68
N ASN A 92 34.95 -0.72 -10.54
CA ASN A 92 36.42 -0.69 -10.61
C ASN A 92 37.13 -1.09 -9.29
N ASN A 93 36.49 -1.92 -8.48
CA ASN A 93 37.17 -2.55 -7.36
C ASN A 93 37.97 -3.79 -7.81
N SER A 94 38.63 -4.45 -6.87
CA SER A 94 39.50 -5.61 -7.14
C SER A 94 38.75 -6.89 -7.53
N LEU A 95 37.42 -6.95 -7.37
CA LEU A 95 36.61 -8.12 -7.68
C LEU A 95 36.30 -8.17 -9.17
N SER A 96 36.23 -9.39 -9.72
CA SER A 96 35.66 -9.58 -11.06
C SER A 96 34.16 -9.24 -11.06
N PRO A 97 33.57 -8.83 -12.19
CA PRO A 97 32.14 -8.53 -12.28
C PRO A 97 31.25 -9.69 -11.80
N SER A 98 31.64 -10.94 -12.08
CA SER A 98 30.93 -12.14 -11.63
C SER A 98 30.93 -12.31 -10.11
N LEU A 99 32.09 -12.10 -9.45
CA LEU A 99 32.20 -12.19 -8.00
C LEU A 99 31.51 -11.03 -7.29
N GLN A 100 31.58 -9.83 -7.88
CA GLN A 100 30.85 -8.69 -7.37
C GLN A 100 29.34 -8.93 -7.39
N GLU A 101 28.81 -9.53 -8.46
CA GLU A 101 27.41 -9.90 -8.55
C GLU A 101 27.04 -10.98 -7.52
N GLN A 102 27.90 -11.98 -7.30
CA GLN A 102 27.68 -12.97 -6.25
C GLN A 102 27.64 -12.31 -4.85
N LEU A 103 28.58 -11.42 -4.54
CA LEU A 103 28.59 -10.68 -3.27
C LEU A 103 27.34 -9.80 -3.12
N ARG A 104 26.87 -9.19 -4.20
CA ARG A 104 25.63 -8.39 -4.23
C ARG A 104 24.39 -9.22 -3.90
N ARG A 105 24.34 -10.49 -4.32
CA ARG A 105 23.25 -11.42 -3.92
C ARG A 105 23.30 -11.78 -2.44
N LEU A 106 24.49 -11.84 -1.84
CA LEU A 106 24.67 -12.14 -0.41
C LEU A 106 24.41 -10.90 0.47
N TYR A 107 24.59 -9.70 -0.08
CA TYR A 107 24.52 -8.44 0.64
C TYR A 107 23.23 -8.23 1.47
N PRO A 108 22.01 -8.57 1.00
CA PRO A 108 20.80 -8.43 1.83
C PRO A 108 20.89 -9.21 3.15
N ARG A 109 21.48 -10.42 3.14
CA ARG A 109 21.68 -11.22 4.36
C ARG A 109 22.76 -10.61 5.25
N LEU A 110 23.82 -10.06 4.66
CA LEU A 110 24.86 -9.32 5.39
C LEU A 110 24.30 -8.06 6.07
N LYS A 111 23.38 -7.36 5.41
CA LYS A 111 22.68 -6.19 5.95
C LYS A 111 21.82 -6.55 7.15
N VAL A 112 21.09 -7.67 7.09
CA VAL A 112 20.32 -8.19 8.24
C VAL A 112 21.24 -8.53 9.41
N LEU A 113 22.38 -9.18 9.16
CA LEU A 113 23.39 -9.47 10.18
C LEU A 113 23.97 -8.20 10.82
N ALA A 114 24.24 -7.18 10.01
CA ALA A 114 24.78 -5.91 10.48
C ALA A 114 23.76 -5.12 11.31
N PHE A 115 22.49 -5.08 10.90
CA PHE A 115 21.45 -4.36 11.63
C PHE A 115 21.06 -5.09 12.93
N GLY A 116 21.25 -6.41 12.96
CA GLY A 116 21.13 -7.22 14.16
C GLY A 116 19.70 -7.32 14.70
N ALA A 117 19.60 -7.65 16.00
CA ALA A 117 18.32 -7.92 16.65
C ALA A 117 17.48 -6.67 16.96
N ARG A 118 18.13 -5.50 17.08
CA ARG A 118 17.53 -4.24 17.54
C ARG A 118 17.91 -3.06 16.62
N PRO A 119 17.48 -3.07 15.35
CA PRO A 119 17.77 -1.99 14.41
C PRO A 119 17.31 -0.61 14.93
N GLU A 120 16.19 -0.57 15.65
CA GLU A 120 15.60 0.65 16.23
C GLU A 120 16.50 1.38 17.24
N ALA A 121 17.54 0.71 17.76
CA ALA A 121 18.46 1.27 18.75
C ALA A 121 19.90 1.44 18.23
N ALA A 122 20.20 1.03 17.00
CA ALA A 122 21.57 0.99 16.49
C ALA A 122 21.76 1.67 15.12
N LEU A 123 20.70 1.85 14.33
CA LEU A 123 20.82 2.36 12.96
C LEU A 123 21.34 3.79 12.86
N HIS A 124 21.13 4.61 13.88
CA HIS A 124 21.73 5.95 13.96
C HIS A 124 23.28 5.92 13.91
N THR A 125 23.92 4.80 14.28
CA THR A 125 25.40 4.65 14.19
C THR A 125 25.88 4.35 12.76
N TYR A 126 25.02 3.79 11.91
CA TYR A 126 25.31 3.52 10.51
C TYR A 126 25.00 4.74 9.62
N PHE A 127 23.99 5.53 10.01
CA PHE A 127 23.52 6.69 9.24
C PHE A 127 24.63 7.65 8.78
N PRO A 128 25.60 8.08 9.63
CA PRO A 128 26.68 8.98 9.21
C PRO A 128 27.49 8.43 8.03
N SER A 129 27.80 7.14 8.06
CA SER A 129 28.64 6.49 7.05
C SER A 129 27.90 6.20 5.75
N PHE A 130 26.57 6.02 5.81
CA PHE A 130 25.73 6.01 4.61
C PHE A 130 25.65 7.41 4.00
N LEU A 131 25.42 8.45 4.82
CA LEU A 131 25.31 9.83 4.37
C LEU A 131 26.60 10.32 3.72
N SER A 132 27.75 10.09 4.35
CA SER A 132 29.05 10.52 3.82
C SER A 132 29.38 9.86 2.48
N ARG A 133 28.87 8.66 2.22
CA ARG A 133 29.07 7.91 0.97
C ARG A 133 28.13 8.32 -0.15
N ALA A 134 27.00 8.97 0.14
CA ALA A 134 25.97 9.29 -0.83
C ALA A 134 26.34 10.49 -1.72
N THR A 135 27.48 10.42 -2.39
CA THR A 135 27.97 11.50 -3.26
C THR A 135 27.17 11.57 -4.57
N PRO A 136 27.06 12.75 -5.21
CA PRO A 136 26.38 12.88 -6.50
C PRO A 136 26.98 12.00 -7.62
N ALA A 137 28.28 11.70 -7.53
CA ALA A 137 29.01 10.86 -8.49
C ALA A 137 28.83 9.34 -8.27
N CYS A 138 28.04 8.93 -7.26
CA CYS A 138 27.83 7.52 -6.99
C CYS A 138 27.13 6.80 -8.15
N PRO A 139 27.51 5.54 -8.45
CA PRO A 139 26.80 4.69 -9.39
C PRO A 139 25.32 4.57 -9.01
N PRO A 140 24.40 4.41 -9.97
CA PRO A 140 22.96 4.41 -9.71
C PRO A 140 22.53 3.30 -8.74
N ALA A 141 23.11 2.10 -8.85
CA ALA A 141 22.84 0.99 -7.94
C ALA A 141 23.27 1.29 -6.49
N MET A 142 24.47 1.87 -6.32
CA MET A 142 24.96 2.28 -5.00
C MET A 142 24.12 3.41 -4.42
N LYS A 143 23.83 4.45 -5.21
CA LYS A 143 23.00 5.57 -4.79
C LYS A 143 21.63 5.11 -4.31
N LYS A 144 20.99 4.19 -5.05
CA LYS A 144 19.72 3.57 -4.64
C LYS A 144 19.83 2.84 -3.31
N GLU A 145 20.86 2.01 -3.12
CA GLU A 145 21.06 1.26 -1.88
C GLU A 145 21.34 2.18 -0.68
N LEU A 146 22.17 3.22 -0.86
CA LEU A 146 22.47 4.22 0.17
C LEU A 146 21.21 4.97 0.61
N LEU A 147 20.43 5.49 -0.35
CA LEU A 147 19.20 6.24 -0.07
C LEU A 147 18.14 5.37 0.60
N THR A 148 17.96 4.14 0.12
CA THR A 148 17.03 3.17 0.73
C THR A 148 17.45 2.83 2.15
N SER A 149 18.75 2.64 2.40
CA SER A 149 19.28 2.37 3.74
C SER A 149 19.15 3.55 4.69
N MET A 150 19.40 4.78 4.23
CA MET A 150 19.19 5.99 5.04
C MET A 150 17.71 6.17 5.37
N SER A 151 16.80 5.95 4.41
CA SER A 151 15.35 5.98 4.64
C SER A 151 14.92 4.93 5.66
N GLN A 152 15.51 3.73 5.60
CA GLN A 152 15.28 2.67 6.60
C GLN A 152 15.78 3.06 7.99
N CYS A 153 16.94 3.71 8.10
CA CYS A 153 17.45 4.24 9.37
C CYS A 153 16.49 5.28 9.97
N LEU A 154 16.01 6.23 9.16
CA LEU A 154 15.03 7.24 9.60
C LEU A 154 13.68 6.62 9.99
N SER A 155 13.29 5.52 9.34
CA SER A 155 12.01 4.87 9.60
C SER A 155 11.99 4.02 10.88
N LEU A 156 13.11 3.38 11.19
CA LEU A 156 13.20 2.42 12.31
C LEU A 156 13.80 3.03 13.58
N ASP A 157 14.79 3.92 13.46
CA ASP A 157 15.50 4.52 14.60
C ASP A 157 15.31 6.05 14.62
N PRO A 158 14.50 6.57 15.57
CA PRO A 158 14.25 8.00 15.71
C PRO A 158 15.51 8.85 15.93
N LEU A 159 16.58 8.29 16.52
CA LEU A 159 17.84 9.00 16.76
C LEU A 159 18.56 9.33 15.45
N SER A 160 18.26 8.61 14.36
CA SER A 160 18.81 8.91 13.03
C SER A 160 18.47 10.33 12.58
N PHE A 161 17.30 10.87 12.93
CA PHE A 161 16.94 12.27 12.62
C PHE A 161 17.78 13.28 13.41
N SER A 162 18.13 13.02 14.67
CA SER A 162 19.05 13.88 15.43
C SER A 162 20.47 13.86 14.84
N VAL A 163 20.96 12.67 14.48
CA VAL A 163 22.29 12.53 13.86
C VAL A 163 22.32 13.25 12.50
N TRP A 164 21.27 13.10 11.69
CA TRP A 164 21.17 13.83 10.43
C TRP A 164 21.21 15.34 10.62
N ARG A 165 20.49 15.87 11.62
CA ARG A 165 20.51 17.30 11.94
C ARG A 165 21.90 17.83 12.29
N GLN A 166 22.67 17.06 13.05
CA GLN A 166 24.04 17.43 13.42
C GLN A 166 25.02 17.40 12.23
N LEU A 167 24.75 16.54 11.25
CA LEU A 167 25.61 16.35 10.07
C LEU A 167 25.21 17.21 8.88
N TYR A 168 24.04 17.84 8.92
CA TYR A 168 23.41 18.50 7.79
C TYR A 168 24.31 19.53 7.10
N THR A 169 24.88 20.46 7.87
CA THR A 169 25.71 21.55 7.35
C THR A 169 27.01 21.07 6.71
N LYS A 170 27.50 19.88 7.09
CA LYS A 170 28.71 19.25 6.53
C LYS A 170 28.42 18.41 5.28
N HIS A 171 27.16 18.05 5.06
CA HIS A 171 26.74 17.09 4.04
C HIS A 171 25.52 17.59 3.26
N LEU A 172 25.55 18.84 2.79
CA LEU A 172 24.43 19.47 2.09
C LEU A 172 24.10 18.76 0.76
N ALA A 173 25.12 18.50 -0.07
CA ALA A 173 24.96 17.78 -1.33
C ALA A 173 24.34 16.39 -1.14
N GLN A 174 24.74 15.65 -0.10
CA GLN A 174 24.21 14.32 0.19
C GLN A 174 22.81 14.40 0.82
N SER A 175 22.56 15.41 1.64
CA SER A 175 21.26 15.66 2.26
C SER A 175 20.22 16.06 1.23
N SER A 176 20.58 16.82 0.19
CA SER A 176 19.67 17.17 -0.91
C SER A 176 19.18 15.91 -1.65
N LEU A 177 20.07 14.93 -1.88
CA LEU A 177 19.71 13.64 -2.48
C LEU A 177 18.73 12.86 -1.59
N LEU A 178 18.98 12.84 -0.28
CA LEU A 178 18.08 12.17 0.67
C LEU A 178 16.71 12.86 0.77
N LEU A 179 16.67 14.19 0.81
CA LEU A 179 15.42 14.96 0.84
C LEU A 179 14.58 14.70 -0.42
N ASN A 180 15.20 14.68 -1.59
CA ASN A 180 14.52 14.35 -2.84
C ASN A 180 14.01 12.90 -2.87
N HIS A 181 14.78 11.94 -2.34
CA HIS A 181 14.32 10.56 -2.21
C HIS A 181 13.12 10.42 -1.27
N LEU A 182 13.10 11.17 -0.15
CA LEU A 182 11.97 11.22 0.78
C LEU A 182 10.74 11.90 0.17
N LEU A 183 10.94 12.87 -0.74
CA LEU A 183 9.86 13.49 -1.52
C LEU A 183 9.18 12.53 -2.49
N GLU A 184 9.99 11.70 -3.16
CA GLU A 184 9.52 10.66 -4.08
C GLU A 184 8.78 9.54 -3.33
N SER A 185 9.31 9.12 -2.18
CA SER A 185 8.74 8.07 -1.32
C SER A 185 7.74 8.59 -0.28
N TRP A 186 7.24 9.83 -0.44
CA TRP A 186 6.37 10.48 0.53
C TRP A 186 5.10 9.65 0.85
N GLU A 187 4.41 9.16 -0.17
CA GLU A 187 3.13 8.43 -0.01
C GLU A 187 3.28 7.06 0.66
N SER A 188 4.45 6.42 0.54
CA SER A 188 4.71 5.10 1.13
C SER A 188 5.25 5.17 2.57
N SER A 189 5.63 6.35 3.03
CA SER A 189 6.20 6.55 4.37
C SER A 189 5.12 6.63 5.46
N SER A 190 5.47 6.25 6.69
CA SER A 190 4.52 6.20 7.81
C SER A 190 4.25 7.57 8.42
N LYS A 191 3.06 7.75 9.03
CA LYS A 191 2.68 9.01 9.72
C LYS A 191 3.70 9.45 10.77
N LYS A 192 4.33 8.49 11.47
CA LYS A 192 5.36 8.78 12.49
C LYS A 192 6.60 9.38 11.84
N VAL A 193 7.03 8.82 10.70
CA VAL A 193 8.15 9.35 9.92
C VAL A 193 7.83 10.73 9.37
N HIS A 194 6.60 10.97 8.89
CA HIS A 194 6.15 12.28 8.43
C HIS A 194 6.27 13.36 9.53
N GLN A 195 5.89 13.04 10.77
CA GLN A 195 5.99 13.96 11.90
C GLN A 195 7.45 14.29 12.23
N SER A 196 8.31 13.28 12.39
CA SER A 196 9.74 13.51 12.67
C SER A 196 10.46 14.24 11.53
N LEU A 197 10.08 13.94 10.28
CA LEU A 197 10.60 14.62 9.10
C LEU A 197 10.14 16.08 9.05
N GLN A 198 8.91 16.40 9.47
CA GLN A 198 8.41 17.77 9.51
C GLN A 198 9.23 18.66 10.45
N GLU A 199 9.56 18.17 11.65
CA GLU A 199 10.42 18.87 12.59
C GLU A 199 11.83 19.09 12.02
N THR A 200 12.38 18.04 11.39
CA THR A 200 13.71 18.07 10.79
C THR A 200 13.79 19.05 9.62
N VAL A 201 12.81 19.03 8.72
CA VAL A 201 12.74 19.94 7.55
C VAL A 201 12.54 21.40 7.98
N ARG A 202 11.77 21.67 9.04
CA ARG A 202 11.67 23.02 9.61
C ARG A 202 13.01 23.51 10.13
N SER A 203 13.75 22.64 10.85
CA SER A 203 15.10 22.95 11.31
C SER A 203 16.03 23.24 10.14
N PHE A 204 16.02 22.41 9.09
CA PHE A 204 16.83 22.62 7.89
C PHE A 204 16.50 23.91 7.16
N LYS A 205 15.21 24.26 7.08
CA LYS A 205 14.80 25.52 6.45
C LYS A 205 15.45 26.73 7.13
N VAL A 206 15.40 26.79 8.47
CA VAL A 206 16.06 27.87 9.22
C VAL A 206 17.57 27.86 8.99
N THR A 207 18.20 26.67 9.06
CA THR A 207 19.63 26.54 8.77
C THR A 207 20.00 27.02 7.36
N ASN A 208 19.17 26.73 6.35
CA ASN A 208 19.43 27.14 4.96
C ASN A 208 19.27 28.65 4.78
N GLU A 209 18.29 29.27 5.43
CA GLU A 209 18.11 30.72 5.43
C GLU A 209 19.34 31.42 6.07
N GLU A 210 19.86 30.88 7.17
CA GLU A 210 21.10 31.37 7.80
C GLU A 210 22.34 31.19 6.93
N LEU A 211 22.48 30.02 6.28
CA LEU A 211 23.62 29.74 5.40
C LEU A 211 23.60 30.63 4.15
N ALA A 212 22.42 30.82 3.54
CA ALA A 212 22.24 31.70 2.40
C ALA A 212 22.55 33.17 2.75
N ALA A 213 22.15 33.63 3.94
CA ALA A 213 22.46 34.98 4.40
C ALA A 213 23.97 35.23 4.62
N ARG A 214 24.74 34.17 4.92
CA ARG A 214 26.19 34.25 5.17
C ARG A 214 27.04 34.15 3.90
N GLY A 215 26.46 33.85 2.74
CA GLY A 215 27.19 33.70 1.46
C GLY A 215 28.30 32.65 1.52
N ALA A 216 28.17 31.63 2.38
CA ALA A 216 29.18 30.59 2.56
C ALA A 216 29.17 29.64 1.36
N GLY A 217 30.37 29.22 0.89
CA GLY A 217 30.52 28.31 -0.25
C GLY A 217 29.61 27.08 -0.14
N GLY A 218 28.86 26.80 -1.20
CA GLY A 218 27.79 25.79 -1.21
C GLY A 218 26.41 26.31 -1.62
N ASP A 219 26.29 27.54 -2.14
CA ASP A 219 25.03 28.17 -2.55
C ASP A 219 24.11 27.25 -3.38
N GLN A 220 24.67 26.47 -4.31
CA GLN A 220 23.88 25.54 -5.12
C GLN A 220 23.29 24.39 -4.29
N ASP A 221 24.06 23.82 -3.36
CA ASP A 221 23.62 22.72 -2.50
C ASP A 221 22.62 23.21 -1.42
N VAL A 222 22.85 24.41 -0.88
CA VAL A 222 21.91 25.09 0.03
C VAL A 222 20.59 25.37 -0.69
N ALA A 223 20.64 25.91 -1.91
CA ALA A 223 19.44 26.18 -2.71
C ALA A 223 18.68 24.89 -3.07
N ALA A 224 19.39 23.82 -3.46
CA ALA A 224 18.78 22.53 -3.74
C ALA A 224 18.09 21.93 -2.50
N CYS A 225 18.75 22.03 -1.35
CA CYS A 225 18.17 21.62 -0.07
C CYS A 225 16.93 22.45 0.32
N ASP A 226 17.00 23.78 0.19
CA ASP A 226 15.90 24.68 0.51
C ASP A 226 14.67 24.41 -0.39
N ALA A 227 14.90 24.21 -1.69
CA ALA A 227 13.86 23.83 -2.64
C ALA A 227 13.17 22.51 -2.23
N ALA A 228 13.94 21.48 -1.89
CA ALA A 228 13.41 20.20 -1.44
C ALA A 228 12.63 20.34 -0.11
N CYS A 229 13.14 21.16 0.84
CA CYS A 229 12.47 21.43 2.11
C CYS A 229 11.11 22.15 1.90
N LYS A 230 11.06 23.16 1.03
CA LYS A 230 9.83 23.88 0.68
C LYS A 230 8.77 22.96 0.10
N GLU A 231 9.18 22.08 -0.82
CA GLU A 231 8.27 21.11 -1.43
C GLU A 231 7.76 20.07 -0.42
N LEU A 232 8.62 19.58 0.48
CA LEU A 232 8.21 18.66 1.57
C LEU A 232 7.16 19.32 2.47
N LEU A 233 7.40 20.56 2.89
CA LEU A 233 6.46 21.31 3.71
C LEU A 233 5.14 21.59 2.97
N ARG A 234 5.18 21.80 1.65
CA ARG A 234 3.99 21.96 0.82
C ARG A 234 3.18 20.65 0.79
N LYS A 235 3.82 19.50 0.56
CA LYS A 235 3.16 18.18 0.62
C LYS A 235 2.57 17.88 1.99
N MET A 236 3.26 18.23 3.08
CA MET A 236 2.76 18.09 4.45
C MET A 236 1.49 18.92 4.71
N LYS A 237 1.42 20.13 4.13
CA LYS A 237 0.21 20.96 4.16
C LYS A 237 -0.89 20.47 3.21
N GLY A 238 -0.53 19.62 2.25
CA GLY A 238 -1.36 19.16 1.13
C GLY A 238 -2.45 18.13 1.46
N ARG A 239 -2.67 17.76 2.73
CA ARG A 239 -3.96 17.17 3.14
C ARG A 239 -5.00 18.29 3.16
N GLY A 240 -5.47 18.63 1.96
CA GLY A 240 -6.39 19.73 1.71
C GLY A 240 -7.60 19.68 2.63
N PHE A 241 -8.06 20.87 3.00
CA PHE A 241 -9.39 21.08 3.58
C PHE A 241 -10.42 20.24 2.80
N PRO A 242 -11.36 19.53 3.45
CA PRO A 242 -12.20 18.53 2.81
C PRO A 242 -13.28 19.18 1.94
N TRP A 243 -12.87 19.81 0.83
CA TRP A 243 -13.72 20.54 -0.09
C TRP A 243 -14.88 19.70 -0.61
N SER A 244 -14.67 18.40 -0.84
CA SER A 244 -15.75 17.48 -1.22
C SER A 244 -16.82 17.33 -0.14
N ARG A 245 -16.43 17.30 1.14
CA ARG A 245 -17.37 17.23 2.27
C ARG A 245 -18.07 18.56 2.47
N LEU A 246 -17.36 19.69 2.37
CA LEU A 246 -17.96 21.01 2.44
C LEU A 246 -18.97 21.23 1.31
N LEU A 247 -18.61 20.85 0.07
CA LEU A 247 -19.47 20.95 -1.10
C LEU A 247 -20.73 20.08 -0.94
N LEU A 248 -20.59 18.85 -0.43
CA LEU A 248 -21.72 17.96 -0.15
C LEU A 248 -22.66 18.58 0.91
N VAL A 249 -22.09 19.12 2.00
CA VAL A 249 -22.87 19.79 3.05
C VAL A 249 -23.60 21.00 2.48
N LEU A 250 -22.92 21.87 1.72
CA LEU A 250 -23.53 23.01 1.03
C LEU A 250 -24.67 22.59 0.09
N LEU A 251 -24.50 21.48 -0.64
CA LEU A 251 -25.51 20.97 -1.56
C LEU A 251 -26.73 20.44 -0.80
N VAL A 252 -26.53 19.70 0.30
CA VAL A 252 -27.62 19.21 1.16
C VAL A 252 -28.40 20.37 1.78
N PHE A 253 -27.70 21.38 2.30
CA PHE A 253 -28.36 22.57 2.85
C PHE A 253 -29.07 23.40 1.78
N GLY A 254 -28.47 23.57 0.60
CA GLY A 254 -29.10 24.26 -0.52
C GLY A 254 -30.35 23.55 -1.03
N ALA A 255 -30.30 22.22 -1.16
CA ALA A 255 -31.46 21.41 -1.54
C ALA A 255 -32.55 21.44 -0.46
N GLY A 256 -32.17 21.36 0.82
CA GLY A 256 -33.08 21.46 1.94
C GLY A 256 -33.79 22.82 2.02
N PHE A 257 -33.05 23.92 1.83
CA PHE A 257 -33.62 25.26 1.77
C PHE A 257 -34.60 25.42 0.60
N PHE A 258 -34.22 24.91 -0.58
CA PHE A 258 -35.07 24.92 -1.76
C PHE A 258 -36.38 24.13 -1.55
N LEU A 259 -36.29 22.93 -0.97
CA LEU A 259 -37.46 22.09 -0.64
C LEU A 259 -38.36 22.78 0.40
N HIS A 260 -37.79 23.38 1.44
CA HIS A 260 -38.53 24.10 2.46
C HIS A 260 -39.23 25.36 1.89
N ASP A 261 -38.56 26.11 1.00
CA ASP A 261 -39.10 27.32 0.37
C ASP A 261 -40.26 26.99 -0.60
N VAL A 262 -40.17 25.89 -1.34
CA VAL A 262 -41.27 25.40 -2.19
C VAL A 262 -42.45 24.89 -1.36
N GLN A 263 -42.19 24.20 -0.25
CA GLN A 263 -43.24 23.70 0.64
C GLN A 263 -43.98 24.84 1.38
N THR A 264 -43.26 25.87 1.80
CA THR A 264 -43.86 27.04 2.50
C THR A 264 -44.70 27.91 1.59
N HIS A 265 -44.33 28.03 0.30
CA HIS A 265 -45.05 28.85 -0.67
C HIS A 265 -46.06 28.06 -1.51
N GLY A 266 -46.22 26.75 -1.25
CA GLY A 266 -47.24 25.88 -1.85
C GLY A 266 -47.09 25.58 -3.35
N SER A 267 -46.24 26.32 -4.08
CA SER A 267 -45.94 26.06 -5.49
C SER A 267 -44.55 26.56 -5.86
N PHE A 268 -43.90 25.87 -6.81
CA PHE A 268 -42.59 26.26 -7.31
C PHE A 268 -42.61 27.69 -7.90
N GLN A 269 -43.69 28.08 -8.58
CA GLN A 269 -43.80 29.41 -9.20
C GLN A 269 -43.92 30.56 -8.20
N ALA A 270 -44.42 30.31 -6.99
CA ALA A 270 -44.56 31.31 -5.92
C ALA A 270 -43.33 31.42 -5.01
N SER A 271 -42.42 30.44 -5.06
CA SER A 271 -41.23 30.36 -4.20
C SER A 271 -40.23 31.50 -4.45
N SER A 272 -39.51 31.91 -3.40
CA SER A 272 -38.45 32.92 -3.49
C SER A 272 -37.25 32.41 -4.32
N SER A 273 -36.98 31.10 -4.23
CA SER A 273 -35.96 30.38 -4.98
C SER A 273 -36.23 30.40 -6.49
N ALA A 274 -37.49 30.25 -6.94
CA ALA A 274 -37.82 30.33 -8.36
C ALA A 274 -37.71 31.75 -8.93
N ARG A 275 -37.99 32.79 -8.12
CA ARG A 275 -37.73 34.18 -8.51
C ARG A 275 -36.23 34.45 -8.66
N LEU A 276 -35.41 33.94 -7.74
CA LEU A 276 -33.94 33.99 -7.83
C LEU A 276 -33.42 33.25 -9.07
N LEU A 277 -33.86 32.01 -9.31
CA LEU A 277 -33.46 31.21 -10.48
C LEU A 277 -33.89 31.83 -11.81
N ARG A 278 -35.03 32.55 -11.83
CA ARG A 278 -35.50 33.31 -13.00
C ARG A 278 -34.68 34.58 -13.21
N SER A 279 -34.35 35.30 -12.13
CA SER A 279 -33.49 36.50 -12.19
C SER A 279 -32.04 36.18 -12.59
N ALA A 280 -31.56 34.98 -12.26
CA ALA A 280 -30.22 34.49 -12.62
C ALA A 280 -30.14 33.89 -14.03
N GLY A 281 -31.25 33.83 -14.79
CA GLY A 281 -31.28 33.22 -16.14
C GLY A 281 -31.10 31.70 -16.18
N ILE A 282 -31.05 31.04 -15.02
CA ILE A 282 -30.83 29.58 -14.90
C ILE A 282 -32.07 28.79 -15.30
N LEU A 283 -33.27 29.35 -15.07
CA LEU A 283 -34.54 28.70 -15.41
C LEU A 283 -34.69 28.35 -16.91
N PRO A 284 -34.52 29.29 -17.87
CA PRO A 284 -34.61 28.96 -19.30
C PRO A 284 -33.49 28.01 -19.76
N ALA A 285 -32.28 28.11 -19.18
CA ALA A 285 -31.19 27.18 -19.47
C ALA A 285 -31.50 25.75 -18.97
N SER A 286 -32.10 25.62 -17.77
CA SER A 286 -32.54 24.34 -17.23
C SER A 286 -33.70 23.74 -18.01
N GLN A 287 -34.62 24.56 -18.53
CA GLN A 287 -35.72 24.10 -19.38
C GLN A 287 -35.20 23.61 -20.74
N LEU A 288 -34.22 24.30 -21.33
CA LEU A 288 -33.56 23.85 -22.56
C LEU A 288 -32.75 22.57 -22.33
N ALA A 289 -32.03 22.47 -21.21
CA ALA A 289 -31.32 21.26 -20.83
C ALA A 289 -32.29 20.10 -20.61
N TRP A 290 -33.41 20.34 -19.93
CA TRP A 290 -34.47 19.35 -19.72
C TRP A 290 -35.10 18.90 -21.04
N GLN A 291 -35.34 19.82 -21.97
CA GLN A 291 -35.83 19.48 -23.30
C GLN A 291 -34.84 18.59 -24.04
N LYS A 292 -33.53 18.90 -24.03
CA LYS A 292 -32.50 18.05 -24.66
C LYS A 292 -32.39 16.67 -24.03
N VAL A 293 -32.43 16.59 -22.70
CA VAL A 293 -32.43 15.32 -21.96
C VAL A 293 -33.69 14.52 -22.29
N SER A 294 -34.86 15.16 -22.31
CA SER A 294 -36.13 14.48 -22.64
C SER A 294 -36.15 13.96 -24.08
N LEU A 295 -35.56 14.71 -25.04
CA LEU A 295 -35.41 14.28 -26.42
C LEU A 295 -34.45 13.09 -26.54
N GLY A 296 -33.30 13.13 -25.86
CA GLY A 296 -32.36 12.02 -25.81
C GLY A 296 -32.95 10.77 -25.14
N CYS A 297 -33.75 10.93 -24.08
CA CYS A 297 -34.48 9.83 -23.45
C CYS A 297 -35.56 9.26 -24.37
N LEU A 298 -36.28 10.10 -25.12
CA LEU A 298 -37.29 9.66 -26.08
C LEU A 298 -36.67 8.91 -27.27
N GLU A 299 -35.51 9.37 -27.76
CA GLU A 299 -34.72 8.67 -28.77
C GLU A 299 -34.16 7.35 -28.25
N GLY A 300 -33.66 7.34 -27.02
CA GLY A 300 -33.24 6.12 -26.33
C GLY A 300 -34.37 5.11 -26.19
N TYR A 301 -35.57 5.56 -25.81
CA TYR A 301 -36.78 4.74 -25.73
C TYR A 301 -37.17 4.14 -27.09
N ARG A 302 -37.18 4.95 -28.16
CA ARG A 302 -37.47 4.50 -29.54
C ARG A 302 -36.41 3.54 -30.08
N TRP A 303 -35.15 3.74 -29.71
CA TRP A 303 -34.07 2.81 -30.05
C TRP A 303 -34.27 1.48 -29.32
N LEU A 304 -34.61 1.51 -28.03
CA LEU A 304 -34.87 0.31 -27.23
C LEU A 304 -36.06 -0.48 -27.80
N GLU A 305 -37.15 0.22 -28.15
CA GLU A 305 -38.33 -0.33 -28.83
C GLU A 305 -37.96 -1.06 -30.13
N ARG A 306 -37.12 -0.46 -30.98
CA ARG A 306 -36.67 -1.09 -32.25
C ARG A 306 -35.71 -2.24 -32.04
N SER A 307 -34.77 -2.12 -31.10
CA SER A 307 -33.78 -3.17 -30.80
C SER A 307 -34.43 -4.42 -30.19
N LEU A 308 -35.38 -4.24 -29.25
CA LEU A 308 -36.12 -5.35 -28.65
C LEU A 308 -37.11 -5.99 -29.62
N ALA A 309 -37.77 -5.20 -30.49
CA ALA A 309 -38.68 -5.76 -31.50
C ALA A 309 -37.98 -6.61 -32.57
N HIS A 310 -36.68 -6.36 -32.84
CA HIS A 310 -35.94 -7.06 -33.91
C HIS A 310 -35.07 -8.22 -33.39
N HIS A 311 -34.53 -8.13 -32.17
CA HIS A 311 -33.59 -9.12 -31.62
C HIS A 311 -34.03 -9.73 -30.29
N GLY A 312 -35.22 -9.41 -29.77
CA GLY A 312 -35.68 -9.85 -28.44
C GLY A 312 -35.69 -11.36 -28.26
N SER A 313 -36.21 -12.11 -29.23
CA SER A 313 -36.28 -13.57 -29.16
C SER A 313 -34.92 -14.26 -29.31
N THR A 314 -34.02 -13.71 -30.14
CA THR A 314 -32.66 -14.23 -30.35
C THR A 314 -31.73 -13.91 -29.17
N ALA A 315 -31.88 -12.73 -28.57
CA ALA A 315 -31.11 -12.35 -27.40
C ALA A 315 -31.48 -13.20 -26.18
N VAL A 316 -32.77 -13.47 -25.96
CA VAL A 316 -33.24 -14.31 -24.86
C VAL A 316 -32.79 -15.77 -25.02
N SER A 317 -32.83 -16.33 -26.23
CA SER A 317 -32.42 -17.72 -26.47
C SER A 317 -30.90 -17.95 -26.37
N ILE A 318 -30.07 -16.94 -26.65
CA ILE A 318 -28.61 -17.03 -26.56
C ILE A 318 -28.10 -16.67 -25.16
N LEU A 319 -28.65 -15.63 -24.52
CA LEU A 319 -28.18 -15.15 -23.21
C LEU A 319 -28.59 -16.10 -22.07
N TRP A 320 -29.76 -16.72 -22.15
CA TRP A 320 -30.29 -17.57 -21.08
C TRP A 320 -29.37 -18.76 -20.70
N PRO A 321 -28.95 -19.63 -21.64
CA PRO A 321 -28.10 -20.77 -21.30
C PRO A 321 -26.71 -20.35 -20.82
N GLN A 322 -26.19 -19.18 -21.22
CA GLN A 322 -24.91 -18.69 -20.74
C GLN A 322 -25.00 -18.15 -19.30
N LEU A 323 -26.13 -17.55 -18.94
CA LEU A 323 -26.39 -17.05 -17.59
C LEU A 323 -26.62 -18.20 -16.61
N GLU A 324 -27.34 -19.26 -17.01
CA GLU A 324 -27.46 -20.50 -16.21
C GLU A 324 -26.11 -21.16 -15.98
N LEU A 325 -25.27 -21.29 -17.02
CA LEU A 325 -23.94 -21.89 -16.90
C LEU A 325 -22.99 -21.07 -16.01
N LEU A 326 -22.98 -19.74 -16.16
CA LEU A 326 -22.22 -18.83 -15.29
C LEU A 326 -22.71 -18.90 -13.84
N TRP A 327 -24.01 -19.12 -13.63
CA TRP A 327 -24.61 -19.23 -12.31
C TRP A 327 -24.19 -20.52 -11.60
N GLU A 328 -24.33 -21.67 -12.27
CA GLU A 328 -23.95 -22.97 -11.70
C GLU A 328 -22.44 -23.03 -11.39
N THR A 329 -21.61 -22.57 -12.32
CA THR A 329 -20.15 -22.53 -12.14
C THR A 329 -19.74 -21.61 -10.98
N SER A 330 -20.40 -20.46 -10.80
CA SER A 330 -20.12 -19.59 -9.66
C SER A 330 -20.48 -20.23 -8.31
N GLY A 331 -21.56 -21.00 -8.25
CA GLY A 331 -22.00 -21.73 -7.06
C GLY A 331 -21.06 -22.90 -6.70
N GLU A 332 -20.54 -23.60 -7.70
CA GLU A 332 -19.56 -24.68 -7.52
C GLU A 332 -18.19 -24.16 -7.08
N VAL A 333 -17.70 -23.09 -7.70
CA VAL A 333 -16.44 -22.44 -7.33
C VAL A 333 -16.51 -21.90 -5.89
N ALA A 334 -17.62 -21.27 -5.51
CA ALA A 334 -17.80 -20.78 -4.15
C ALA A 334 -17.81 -21.93 -3.11
N ARG A 335 -18.48 -23.05 -3.41
CA ARG A 335 -18.47 -24.25 -2.56
C ARG A 335 -17.08 -24.88 -2.47
N GLY A 336 -16.35 -24.94 -3.58
CA GLY A 336 -14.98 -25.47 -3.65
C GLY A 336 -13.99 -24.64 -2.83
N VAL A 337 -14.02 -23.31 -2.97
CA VAL A 337 -13.18 -22.39 -2.18
C VAL A 337 -13.49 -22.51 -0.70
N PHE A 338 -14.76 -22.67 -0.33
CA PHE A 338 -15.19 -22.87 1.06
C PHE A 338 -14.68 -24.19 1.63
N GLN A 339 -14.84 -25.31 0.91
CA GLN A 339 -14.32 -26.62 1.34
C GLN A 339 -12.79 -26.63 1.46
N GLN A 340 -12.09 -25.98 0.53
CA GLN A 340 -10.62 -25.87 0.55
C GLN A 340 -10.14 -25.04 1.76
N CYS A 341 -10.84 -23.96 2.11
CA CYS A 341 -10.54 -23.20 3.32
C CYS A 341 -10.78 -24.01 4.60
N CYS A 342 -11.89 -24.74 4.68
CA CYS A 342 -12.18 -25.58 5.84
C CYS A 342 -11.18 -26.73 5.99
N SER A 343 -10.72 -27.34 4.89
CA SER A 343 -9.71 -28.41 4.92
C SER A 343 -8.31 -27.89 5.27
N LEU A 344 -7.93 -26.71 4.80
CA LEU A 344 -6.69 -26.05 5.19
C LEU A 344 -6.68 -25.67 6.67
N LEU A 345 -7.80 -25.19 7.20
CA LEU A 345 -7.95 -24.85 8.62
C LEU A 345 -7.92 -26.09 9.51
N SER A 346 -8.58 -27.19 9.12
CA SER A 346 -8.55 -28.44 9.89
C SER A 346 -7.17 -29.10 9.84
N TRP A 347 -6.47 -29.02 8.70
CA TRP A 347 -5.09 -29.49 8.55
C TRP A 347 -4.11 -28.65 9.39
N LEU A 348 -4.26 -27.33 9.42
CA LEU A 348 -3.46 -26.45 10.29
C LEU A 348 -3.66 -26.77 11.77
N HIS A 349 -4.89 -27.10 12.17
CA HIS A 349 -5.21 -27.48 13.54
C HIS A 349 -4.63 -28.85 13.94
N SER A 350 -4.68 -29.84 13.03
CA SER A 350 -4.14 -31.18 13.31
C SER A 350 -2.61 -31.26 13.18
N SER A 351 -1.99 -30.43 12.34
CA SER A 351 -0.55 -30.49 12.06
C SER A 351 0.30 -29.70 13.06
N LEU A 352 -0.30 -28.83 13.88
CA LEU A 352 0.42 -28.02 14.88
C LEU A 352 -0.25 -28.01 16.27
N PRO A 353 -0.35 -29.16 16.97
CA PRO A 353 -0.83 -29.20 18.37
C PRO A 353 0.09 -28.39 19.31
N TRP A 354 1.37 -28.29 19.00
CA TRP A 354 2.34 -27.50 19.77
C TRP A 354 2.07 -25.98 19.70
N LEU A 355 1.45 -25.49 18.62
CA LEU A 355 1.14 -24.08 18.45
C LEU A 355 -0.09 -23.70 19.29
N SER A 356 -1.03 -24.63 19.47
CA SER A 356 -2.15 -24.53 20.41
C SER A 356 -1.65 -24.44 21.86
N ASP A 357 -0.80 -25.37 22.29
CA ASP A 357 -0.21 -25.39 23.64
C ASP A 357 0.68 -24.16 23.91
N TRP A 358 1.40 -23.69 22.88
CA TRP A 358 2.25 -22.50 23.00
C TRP A 358 1.42 -21.21 23.07
N LEU A 359 0.32 -21.12 22.32
CA LEU A 359 -0.61 -19.98 22.36
C LEU A 359 -1.34 -19.89 23.71
N GLN A 360 -1.80 -21.02 24.26
CA GLN A 360 -2.44 -21.08 25.58
C GLN A 360 -1.49 -20.66 26.72
N ASN A 361 -0.20 -20.96 26.61
CA ASN A 361 0.78 -20.64 27.67
C ASN A 361 1.40 -19.23 27.58
N ARG A 362 1.23 -18.50 26.45
CA ARG A 362 1.88 -17.20 26.20
C ARG A 362 0.92 -16.02 26.01
N LEU A 363 -0.36 -16.25 25.71
CA LEU A 363 -1.35 -15.19 25.51
C LEU A 363 -2.27 -15.05 26.74
N PRO A 364 -2.58 -13.82 27.18
CA PRO A 364 -3.66 -13.57 28.15
C PRO A 364 -4.99 -14.13 27.64
N GLU A 365 -5.79 -14.74 28.52
CA GLU A 365 -7.10 -15.34 28.18
C GLU A 365 -8.01 -14.41 27.37
N SER A 366 -7.90 -13.09 27.57
CA SER A 366 -8.66 -12.07 26.84
C SER A 366 -8.38 -12.03 25.32
N LEU A 367 -7.16 -12.34 24.89
CA LEU A 367 -6.78 -12.35 23.47
C LEU A 367 -7.17 -13.66 22.77
N LEU A 368 -7.17 -14.78 23.51
CA LEU A 368 -7.72 -16.05 23.04
C LEU A 368 -9.25 -15.95 22.84
N HIS A 369 -9.96 -15.36 23.81
CA HIS A 369 -11.39 -15.08 23.69
C HIS A 369 -11.69 -14.12 22.53
N PHE A 370 -10.85 -13.11 22.32
CA PHE A 370 -11.01 -12.20 21.19
C PHE A 370 -10.82 -12.90 19.83
N ALA A 371 -9.84 -13.81 19.71
CA ALA A 371 -9.62 -14.56 18.48
C ALA A 371 -10.78 -15.53 18.17
N GLU A 372 -11.33 -16.18 19.20
CA GLU A 372 -12.54 -17.01 19.07
C GLU A 372 -13.77 -16.18 18.69
N CYS A 373 -13.97 -15.01 19.31
CA CYS A 373 -15.04 -14.08 18.93
C CYS A 373 -14.90 -13.59 17.48
N VAL A 374 -13.69 -13.26 17.03
CA VAL A 374 -13.43 -12.84 15.63
C VAL A 374 -13.70 -13.99 14.66
N ARG A 375 -13.34 -15.23 15.01
CA ARG A 375 -13.62 -16.42 14.20
C ARG A 375 -15.13 -16.66 14.05
N GLU A 376 -15.86 -16.64 15.16
CA GLU A 376 -17.31 -16.85 15.16
C GLU A 376 -18.04 -15.69 14.45
N LEU A 377 -17.55 -14.45 14.58
CA LEU A 377 -18.09 -13.31 13.84
C LEU A 377 -17.89 -13.44 12.33
N LEU A 378 -16.71 -13.87 11.88
CA LEU A 378 -16.43 -14.10 10.46
C LEU A 378 -17.26 -15.25 9.89
N LEU A 379 -17.39 -16.36 10.62
CA LEU A 379 -18.25 -17.48 10.23
C LEU A 379 -19.72 -17.06 10.18
N PHE A 380 -20.18 -16.26 11.13
CA PHE A 380 -21.54 -15.72 11.15
C PHE A 380 -21.79 -14.75 9.99
N LEU A 381 -20.86 -13.84 9.70
CA LEU A 381 -21.00 -12.91 8.56
C LEU A 381 -21.09 -13.65 7.22
N VAL A 382 -20.29 -14.71 7.05
CA VAL A 382 -20.32 -15.50 5.82
C VAL A 382 -21.59 -16.36 5.74
N ARG A 383 -21.92 -17.13 6.78
CA ARG A 383 -23.09 -18.04 6.78
C ARG A 383 -24.44 -17.33 6.85
N SER A 384 -24.54 -16.28 7.67
CA SER A 384 -25.81 -15.68 8.04
C SER A 384 -26.11 -14.39 7.27
N CYS A 385 -25.09 -13.72 6.71
CA CYS A 385 -25.31 -12.51 5.92
C CYS A 385 -25.00 -12.73 4.44
N LEU A 386 -23.80 -13.21 4.10
CA LEU A 386 -23.34 -13.20 2.72
C LEU A 386 -24.02 -14.27 1.86
N VAL A 387 -24.11 -15.51 2.37
CA VAL A 387 -24.79 -16.62 1.66
C VAL A 387 -26.30 -16.38 1.49
N PRO A 388 -27.07 -15.98 2.52
CA PRO A 388 -28.52 -15.78 2.39
C PRO A 388 -28.86 -14.56 1.53
N LEU A 389 -28.01 -13.53 1.55
CA LEU A 389 -28.22 -12.33 0.73
C LEU A 389 -27.95 -12.62 -0.75
N LEU A 390 -26.93 -13.43 -1.07
CA LEU A 390 -26.71 -13.91 -2.43
C LEU A 390 -27.83 -14.86 -2.90
N GLN A 391 -28.29 -15.78 -2.05
CA GLN A 391 -29.43 -16.65 -2.36
C GLN A 391 -30.75 -15.87 -2.49
N GLY A 392 -30.95 -14.85 -1.67
CA GLY A 392 -32.10 -13.95 -1.72
C GLY A 392 -32.12 -13.13 -3.01
N LEU A 393 -30.99 -12.52 -3.38
CA LEU A 393 -30.87 -11.82 -4.66
C LEU A 393 -31.09 -12.74 -5.85
N ALA A 394 -30.56 -13.97 -5.79
CA ALA A 394 -30.75 -14.97 -6.83
C ALA A 394 -32.21 -15.37 -7.00
N THR A 395 -32.90 -15.68 -5.90
CA THR A 395 -34.32 -16.05 -5.92
C THR A 395 -35.21 -14.90 -6.37
N VAL A 396 -34.90 -13.66 -5.98
CA VAL A 396 -35.62 -12.46 -6.45
C VAL A 396 -35.40 -12.22 -7.94
N LEU A 397 -34.17 -12.36 -8.43
CA LEU A 397 -33.86 -12.25 -9.86
C LEU A 397 -34.53 -13.35 -10.67
N GLN A 398 -34.46 -14.60 -10.20
CA GLN A 398 -35.09 -15.75 -10.86
C GLN A 398 -36.61 -15.63 -10.87
N GLN A 399 -37.24 -15.28 -9.74
CA GLN A 399 -38.69 -15.05 -9.67
C GLN A 399 -39.13 -13.85 -10.49
N GLY A 400 -38.35 -12.75 -10.49
CA GLY A 400 -38.62 -11.57 -11.31
C GLY A 400 -38.58 -11.92 -12.80
N TRP A 401 -37.62 -12.75 -13.20
CA TRP A 401 -37.48 -13.22 -14.57
C TRP A 401 -38.58 -14.21 -14.98
N GLN A 402 -38.91 -15.20 -14.13
CA GLN A 402 -39.98 -16.16 -14.39
C GLN A 402 -41.34 -15.46 -14.52
N ARG A 403 -41.63 -14.50 -13.63
CA ARG A 403 -42.86 -13.69 -13.70
C ARG A 403 -42.92 -12.84 -14.97
N CYS A 404 -41.78 -12.34 -15.44
CA CYS A 404 -41.70 -11.68 -16.74
C CYS A 404 -42.01 -12.65 -17.89
N LEU A 405 -41.44 -13.86 -17.90
CA LEU A 405 -41.68 -14.86 -18.93
C LEU A 405 -43.13 -15.37 -18.95
N ASP A 406 -43.69 -15.69 -17.79
CA ASP A 406 -45.08 -16.16 -17.63
C ASP A 406 -46.08 -15.06 -18.03
N SER A 407 -45.79 -13.81 -17.65
CA SER A 407 -46.64 -12.66 -18.02
C SER A 407 -46.55 -12.31 -19.51
N CYS A 408 -45.52 -12.76 -20.22
CA CYS A 408 -45.34 -12.52 -21.65
C CYS A 408 -45.68 -13.75 -22.52
N ASN A 409 -46.34 -14.78 -21.97
CA ASN A 409 -46.69 -16.01 -22.69
C ASN A 409 -45.51 -16.66 -23.45
N GLY A 410 -44.31 -16.63 -22.88
CA GLY A 410 -43.12 -17.26 -23.44
C GLY A 410 -42.37 -16.48 -24.54
N ASP A 411 -42.98 -15.44 -25.12
CA ASP A 411 -42.34 -14.54 -26.08
C ASP A 411 -42.24 -13.12 -25.51
N VAL A 412 -41.01 -12.70 -25.17
CA VAL A 412 -40.73 -11.37 -24.61
C VAL A 412 -40.90 -10.30 -25.70
N THR A 413 -42.15 -9.94 -25.97
CA THR A 413 -42.50 -8.84 -26.88
C THR A 413 -42.39 -7.49 -26.17
N TRP A 414 -42.03 -6.45 -26.92
CA TRP A 414 -41.88 -5.09 -26.40
C TRP A 414 -43.13 -4.56 -25.69
N MET A 415 -44.33 -4.95 -26.12
CA MET A 415 -45.58 -4.55 -25.46
C MET A 415 -45.65 -5.06 -24.01
N CYS A 416 -45.22 -6.31 -23.76
CA CYS A 416 -45.21 -6.87 -22.41
C CYS A 416 -44.16 -6.21 -21.50
N VAL A 417 -42.96 -5.96 -22.03
CA VAL A 417 -41.87 -5.29 -21.29
C VAL A 417 -42.24 -3.84 -20.95
N ARG A 418 -42.91 -3.14 -21.87
CA ARG A 418 -43.42 -1.77 -21.68
C ARG A 418 -44.45 -1.71 -20.55
N ASP A 419 -45.39 -2.64 -20.51
CA ASP A 419 -46.45 -2.65 -19.50
C ASP A 419 -45.90 -2.99 -18.10
N HIS A 420 -44.88 -3.86 -18.01
CA HIS A 420 -44.13 -4.12 -16.77
C HIS A 420 -43.30 -2.92 -16.29
N LEU A 421 -42.60 -2.22 -17.20
CA LEU A 421 -41.86 -1.00 -16.88
C LEU A 421 -42.79 0.12 -16.39
N MET A 422 -43.95 0.28 -17.03
CA MET A 422 -44.97 1.25 -16.61
C MET A 422 -45.56 0.89 -15.24
N SER A 423 -45.87 -0.38 -15.00
CA SER A 423 -46.36 -0.87 -13.71
C SER A 423 -45.32 -0.69 -12.59
N PHE A 424 -44.05 -1.03 -12.87
CA PHE A 424 -42.97 -0.90 -11.90
C PHE A 424 -42.65 0.55 -11.55
N THR A 425 -42.63 1.45 -12.55
CA THR A 425 -42.42 2.89 -12.32
C THR A 425 -43.59 3.51 -11.55
N TYR A 426 -44.83 3.13 -11.88
CA TYR A 426 -46.01 3.59 -11.15
C TYR A 426 -46.05 3.07 -9.70
N SER A 427 -45.72 1.79 -9.48
CA SER A 427 -45.61 1.18 -8.15
C SER A 427 -44.50 1.81 -7.31
N SER A 428 -43.32 2.03 -7.90
CA SER A 428 -42.19 2.67 -7.23
C SER A 428 -42.51 4.12 -6.86
N TRP A 429 -43.24 4.84 -7.72
CA TRP A 429 -43.72 6.19 -7.45
C TRP A 429 -44.71 6.23 -6.28
N ILE A 430 -45.67 5.31 -6.25
CA ILE A 430 -46.61 5.17 -5.12
C ILE A 430 -45.87 4.82 -3.82
N TYR A 431 -44.86 3.96 -3.88
CA TYR A 431 -44.07 3.59 -2.70
C TYR A 431 -43.27 4.78 -2.15
N LEU A 432 -42.63 5.56 -3.04
CA LEU A 432 -41.95 6.81 -2.68
C LEU A 432 -42.92 7.85 -2.11
N GLN A 433 -44.11 7.97 -2.68
CA GLN A 433 -45.15 8.86 -2.19
C GLN A 433 -45.65 8.44 -0.81
N ASN A 434 -45.85 7.15 -0.58
CA ASN A 434 -46.28 6.62 0.73
C ASN A 434 -45.17 6.75 1.78
N ALA A 435 -43.90 6.51 1.42
CA ALA A 435 -42.77 6.68 2.31
C ALA A 435 -42.57 8.16 2.71
N THR A 436 -42.73 9.09 1.77
CA THR A 436 -42.66 10.53 2.05
C THR A 436 -43.86 11.01 2.89
N LEU A 437 -45.06 10.45 2.68
CA LEU A 437 -46.23 10.70 3.54
C LEU A 437 -46.03 10.17 4.97
N ALA A 438 -45.46 8.96 5.12
CA ALA A 438 -45.14 8.38 6.42
C ALA A 438 -44.10 9.22 7.18
N LEU A 439 -43.06 9.70 6.48
CA LEU A 439 -42.05 10.61 7.04
C LEU A 439 -42.65 11.96 7.45
N LYS A 440 -43.57 12.50 6.64
CA LYS A 440 -44.31 13.74 6.96
C LYS A 440 -45.20 13.56 8.20
N ASN A 441 -45.93 12.45 8.29
CA ASN A 441 -46.81 12.17 9.43
C ASN A 441 -46.01 11.92 10.71
N TRP A 442 -44.85 11.25 10.61
CA TRP A 442 -43.93 11.06 11.72
C TRP A 442 -43.33 12.39 12.20
N ALA A 443 -42.91 13.26 11.27
CA ALA A 443 -42.40 14.58 11.60
C ALA A 443 -43.47 15.49 12.24
N LEU A 444 -44.72 15.43 11.75
CA LEU A 444 -45.85 16.15 12.35
C LEU A 444 -46.18 15.64 13.76
N ALA A 445 -46.14 14.32 13.99
CA ALA A 445 -46.36 13.72 15.31
C ALA A 445 -45.27 14.11 16.32
N MET A 446 -44.02 14.26 15.87
CA MET A 446 -42.90 14.74 16.70
C MET A 446 -43.04 16.23 17.05
N ILE A 447 -43.67 17.03 16.19
CA ILE A 447 -43.89 18.47 16.39
C ILE A 447 -45.14 18.73 17.25
N SER A 448 -46.18 17.89 17.14
CA SER A 448 -47.41 18.01 17.96
C SER A 448 -47.31 17.33 19.34
N GLY A 449 -46.19 16.67 19.64
CA GLY A 449 -45.91 15.99 20.91
C GLY A 449 -45.24 16.86 21.98
N HIS A 450 -45.17 18.18 21.77
CA HIS A 450 -44.71 19.17 22.75
C HIS A 450 -45.79 20.22 23.05
#